data_AF-A0A319EQH5-F1
#
_entry.id   AF-A0A319EQH5-F1
#
_cell.length_a   1.000
_cell.length_b   1.000
_cell.length_c   1.000
_cell.angle_alpha   90.00
_cell.angle_beta   90.00
_cell.angle_gamma   90.00
#
_symmetry.space_group_name_H-M   'P 1'
#
loop_
_entity.id
_entity.type
_entity.pdbx_description
1 polymer ?
#
loop_
_entity_poly.entity_id
_entity_poly.type
_entity_poly.pdbx_seq_one_letter_code
_entity_poly.pdbx_strand_id
1 'polypeptide(L)'
;MASINLEQVMDKLKQRAMDYAETKSRIDPPFESTCEWLRENSTYKQWIDQPFDRLFVVADPGIGKSVLAKSVIDEFQKVQETEDIFVCYYFFEKSVAYRKNLSMALCALIHQVVMEHGDSTSNLLSDLSQSIHLIGDGVLEQPIRLWNVFRKVSESTGKQIICVLDALNNCEDLIELLELLASDAWTSEKIKVKFFLTSRLTGALAWFINHPDKPSEYRVIDANDEGNKEKIREEIKGFLRKRVSGHANMQLYNIASPNEISTLVNDLHQNGKATTYLWADLILKDLSSPRNRRLLSSKLLRRVRAFPSSLNSVYAKMLSEVGRPEVTRSLLLIALAARRALTWSETGWLSLASKNGFIVPLAAF
;
A
#
# COMPACT_ATOMS: atom_id res chain seq x y z
N MET A 1 -22.22 33.16 20.89
CA MET A 1 -21.57 31.84 20.93
C MET A 1 -21.31 31.45 19.50
N ALA A 2 -20.05 31.52 19.05
CA ALA A 2 -19.71 31.27 17.66
C ALA A 2 -19.66 29.75 17.42
N SER A 3 -20.57 29.24 16.59
CA SER A 3 -20.45 27.91 16.00
C SER A 3 -19.10 27.81 15.28
N ILE A 4 -18.44 26.65 15.37
CA ILE A 4 -17.24 26.38 14.57
C ILE A 4 -17.65 26.47 13.09
N ASN A 5 -16.99 27.33 12.32
CA ASN A 5 -17.29 27.49 10.90
C ASN A 5 -16.96 26.17 10.16
N LEU A 6 -17.69 25.83 9.10
CA LEU A 6 -17.48 24.62 8.30
C LEU A 6 -16.01 24.48 7.84
N GLU A 7 -15.39 25.60 7.50
CA GLU A 7 -13.97 25.72 7.16
C GLU A 7 -13.04 25.21 8.28
N GLN A 8 -13.36 25.51 9.54
CA GLN A 8 -12.57 25.06 10.69
C GLN A 8 -12.72 23.55 10.93
N VAL A 9 -13.89 22.96 10.66
CA VAL A 9 -14.06 21.51 10.71
C VAL A 9 -13.23 20.84 9.62
N MET A 10 -13.24 21.40 8.42
CA MET A 10 -12.43 20.91 7.30
C MET A 10 -10.94 21.01 7.59
N ASP A 11 -10.48 22.11 8.17
CA ASP A 11 -9.08 22.24 8.60
C ASP A 11 -8.69 21.21 9.65
N LYS A 12 -9.55 20.94 10.64
CA LYS A 12 -9.29 19.90 11.65
C LYS A 12 -9.26 18.51 11.04
N LEU A 13 -10.19 18.20 10.13
CA LEU A 13 -10.20 16.94 9.39
C LEU A 13 -8.94 16.81 8.55
N LYS A 14 -8.49 17.86 7.86
CA LYS A 14 -7.27 17.88 7.05
C LYS A 14 -6.01 17.70 7.89
N GLN A 15 -5.90 18.42 9.01
CA GLN A 15 -4.77 18.29 9.95
C GLN A 15 -4.67 16.87 10.51
N ARG A 16 -5.81 16.22 10.79
CA ARG A 16 -5.85 14.83 11.24
C ARG A 16 -5.67 13.83 10.11
N ALA A 17 -6.21 14.07 8.94
CA ALA A 17 -6.06 13.22 7.76
C ALA A 17 -4.60 13.13 7.30
N MET A 18 -3.83 14.21 7.52
CA MET A 18 -2.50 14.42 6.96
C MET A 18 -2.53 14.27 5.43
N ASP A 19 -1.38 14.41 4.76
CA ASP A 19 -1.35 14.45 3.29
C ASP A 19 -1.47 13.04 2.66
N TYR A 20 -2.72 12.56 2.54
CA TYR A 20 -3.06 11.33 1.81
C TYR A 20 -2.68 11.43 0.33
N ALA A 21 -2.72 12.63 -0.26
CA ALA A 21 -2.35 12.85 -1.66
C ALA A 21 -0.82 12.73 -1.87
N GLU A 22 -0.02 13.27 -0.95
CA GLU A 22 1.44 13.07 -0.93
C GLU A 22 1.79 11.60 -0.74
N THR A 23 1.01 10.87 0.07
CA THR A 23 1.23 9.42 0.25
C THR A 23 1.06 8.69 -1.08
N LYS A 24 -0.02 8.98 -1.81
CA LYS A 24 -0.27 8.43 -3.14
C LYS A 24 0.81 8.84 -4.17
N SER A 25 1.32 10.06 -4.08
CA SER A 25 2.33 10.57 -5.03
C SER A 25 3.69 9.90 -4.87
N ARG A 26 4.04 9.47 -3.65
CA ARG A 26 5.28 8.72 -3.34
C ARG A 26 5.27 7.27 -3.83
N ILE A 27 4.09 6.70 -4.12
CA ILE A 27 3.97 5.35 -4.67
C ILE A 27 4.28 5.41 -6.16
N ASP A 28 5.17 4.57 -6.65
CA ASP A 28 5.48 4.50 -8.08
C ASP A 28 4.21 4.16 -8.90
N PRO A 29 3.99 4.80 -10.06
CA PRO A 29 2.88 4.44 -10.93
C PRO A 29 3.03 2.98 -11.41
N PRO A 30 1.91 2.30 -11.73
CA PRO A 30 1.97 0.98 -12.32
C PRO A 30 2.78 1.03 -13.62
N PHE A 31 3.66 0.06 -13.78
CA PHE A 31 4.45 -0.05 -14.99
C PHE A 31 3.55 -0.52 -16.15
N GLU A 32 3.81 -0.09 -17.38
CA GLU A 32 2.95 -0.43 -18.51
C GLU A 32 2.83 -1.96 -18.67
N SER A 33 1.60 -2.45 -18.81
CA SER A 33 1.25 -3.89 -18.86
C SER A 33 1.43 -4.65 -17.53
N THR A 34 1.40 -3.95 -16.40
CA THR A 34 1.28 -4.57 -15.06
C THR A 34 -0.10 -4.29 -14.46
N CYS A 35 -0.49 -5.09 -13.47
CA CYS A 35 -1.81 -5.06 -12.83
C CYS A 35 -2.95 -5.58 -13.72
N GLU A 36 -2.65 -6.12 -14.90
CA GLU A 36 -3.66 -6.72 -15.80
C GLU A 36 -4.23 -8.00 -15.23
N TRP A 37 -3.42 -8.79 -14.52
CA TRP A 37 -3.85 -10.01 -13.85
C TRP A 37 -5.06 -9.79 -12.93
N LEU A 38 -5.14 -8.60 -12.29
CA LEU A 38 -6.27 -8.18 -11.47
C LEU A 38 -7.45 -7.77 -12.34
N ARG A 39 -7.23 -6.94 -13.37
CA ARG A 39 -8.29 -6.48 -14.29
C ARG A 39 -8.96 -7.63 -15.04
N GLU A 40 -8.21 -8.66 -15.37
CA GLU A 40 -8.71 -9.88 -16.01
C GLU A 40 -9.41 -10.83 -15.04
N ASN A 41 -9.21 -10.67 -13.74
CA ASN A 41 -9.77 -11.55 -12.73
C ASN A 41 -11.30 -11.44 -12.70
N SER A 42 -12.01 -12.57 -12.78
CA SER A 42 -13.47 -12.60 -12.79
C SER A 42 -14.08 -12.03 -11.51
N THR A 43 -13.44 -12.24 -10.36
CA THR A 43 -13.90 -11.71 -9.07
C THR A 43 -13.78 -10.19 -9.02
N TYR A 44 -12.74 -9.62 -9.64
CA TYR A 44 -12.58 -8.16 -9.77
C TYR A 44 -13.66 -7.58 -10.67
N LYS A 45 -13.95 -8.21 -11.81
CA LYS A 45 -15.03 -7.79 -12.71
C LYS A 45 -16.40 -7.84 -12.02
N GLN A 46 -16.69 -8.94 -11.31
CA GLN A 46 -17.92 -9.04 -10.51
C GLN A 46 -18.05 -7.93 -9.47
N TRP A 47 -16.94 -7.55 -8.81
CA TRP A 47 -16.93 -6.43 -7.86
C TRP A 47 -17.22 -5.08 -8.55
N ILE A 48 -16.71 -4.86 -9.77
CA ILE A 48 -17.03 -3.67 -10.57
C ILE A 48 -18.53 -3.65 -10.91
N ASP A 49 -19.15 -4.79 -11.18
CA ASP A 49 -20.54 -4.84 -11.64
C ASP A 49 -21.58 -4.68 -10.50
N GLN A 50 -21.22 -4.93 -9.24
CA GLN A 50 -22.14 -4.73 -8.12
C GLN A 50 -22.29 -3.25 -7.73
N PRO A 51 -23.37 -2.81 -7.09
CA PRO A 51 -23.49 -1.43 -6.59
C PRO A 51 -22.75 -1.19 -5.26
N PHE A 52 -22.63 -2.24 -4.44
CA PHE A 52 -21.93 -2.28 -3.15
C PHE A 52 -21.22 -3.64 -3.07
N ASP A 53 -19.99 -3.67 -2.54
CA ASP A 53 -19.26 -4.92 -2.25
C ASP A 53 -17.93 -4.61 -1.54
N ARG A 54 -17.34 -5.64 -0.92
CA ARG A 54 -16.00 -5.57 -0.30
C ARG A 54 -15.07 -6.54 -1.02
N LEU A 55 -14.10 -6.00 -1.75
CA LEU A 55 -13.06 -6.80 -2.42
C LEU A 55 -11.76 -6.75 -1.62
N PHE A 56 -11.38 -7.90 -1.06
CA PHE A 56 -10.10 -8.12 -0.42
C PHE A 56 -9.09 -8.70 -1.42
N VAL A 57 -8.04 -7.93 -1.73
CA VAL A 57 -6.88 -8.38 -2.48
C VAL A 57 -5.76 -8.70 -1.49
N VAL A 58 -5.56 -9.98 -1.21
CA VAL A 58 -4.51 -10.46 -0.31
C VAL A 58 -3.29 -10.90 -1.10
N ALA A 59 -2.12 -10.51 -0.64
CA ALA A 59 -0.87 -10.87 -1.30
C ALA A 59 0.32 -10.86 -0.34
N ASP A 60 1.35 -11.61 -0.68
CA ASP A 60 2.63 -11.58 0.02
C ASP A 60 3.36 -10.23 -0.16
N PRO A 61 4.39 -9.96 0.67
CA PRO A 61 5.21 -8.76 0.55
C PRO A 61 5.91 -8.68 -0.82
N GLY A 62 5.97 -7.48 -1.40
CA GLY A 62 6.70 -7.24 -2.66
C GLY A 62 5.94 -7.55 -3.95
N ILE A 63 4.68 -8.02 -3.87
CA ILE A 63 3.79 -8.26 -5.03
C ILE A 63 3.17 -6.96 -5.58
N GLY A 64 3.37 -5.82 -4.91
CA GLY A 64 2.93 -4.51 -5.44
C GLY A 64 1.50 -4.10 -5.06
N LYS A 65 0.98 -4.54 -3.90
CA LYS A 65 -0.35 -4.14 -3.38
C LYS A 65 -0.63 -2.64 -3.44
N SER A 66 0.30 -1.81 -2.97
CA SER A 66 0.13 -0.35 -3.00
C SER A 66 0.11 0.23 -4.42
N VAL A 67 0.85 -0.39 -5.35
CA VAL A 67 0.81 -0.04 -6.78
C VAL A 67 -0.53 -0.47 -7.41
N LEU A 68 -1.06 -1.64 -7.02
CA LEU A 68 -2.41 -2.08 -7.42
C LEU A 68 -3.48 -1.13 -6.90
N ALA A 69 -3.46 -0.77 -5.62
CA ALA A 69 -4.38 0.20 -5.03
C ALA A 69 -4.30 1.55 -5.75
N LYS A 70 -3.09 2.06 -6.03
CA LYS A 70 -2.89 3.27 -6.82
C LYS A 70 -3.47 3.14 -8.23
N SER A 71 -3.25 2.02 -8.92
CA SER A 71 -3.80 1.78 -10.25
C SER A 71 -5.33 1.83 -10.24
N VAL A 72 -5.98 1.24 -9.24
CA VAL A 72 -7.44 1.26 -9.10
C VAL A 72 -7.94 2.69 -8.83
N ILE A 73 -7.26 3.43 -7.96
CA ILE A 73 -7.59 4.85 -7.71
C ILE A 73 -7.47 5.66 -9.00
N ASP A 74 -6.34 5.55 -9.71
CA ASP A 74 -6.09 6.28 -10.95
C ASP A 74 -7.10 5.92 -12.06
N GLU A 75 -7.61 4.69 -12.07
CA GLU A 75 -8.66 4.24 -12.99
C GLU A 75 -10.00 4.93 -12.70
N PHE A 76 -10.47 4.87 -11.45
CA PHE A 76 -11.74 5.49 -11.06
C PHE A 76 -11.69 7.02 -11.11
N GLN A 77 -10.53 7.65 -10.83
CA GLN A 77 -10.39 9.10 -10.96
C GLN A 77 -10.54 9.58 -12.41
N LYS A 78 -10.19 8.76 -13.41
CA LYS A 78 -10.34 9.14 -14.83
C LYS A 78 -11.80 9.17 -15.27
N VAL A 79 -12.64 8.29 -14.72
CA VAL A 79 -14.06 8.20 -15.09
C VAL A 79 -14.97 9.06 -14.21
N GLN A 80 -14.46 9.53 -13.06
CA GLN A 80 -15.19 10.42 -12.13
C GLN A 80 -15.69 11.73 -12.75
N GLU A 81 -15.06 12.21 -13.84
CA GLU A 81 -15.53 13.39 -14.59
C GLU A 81 -16.78 13.10 -15.43
N THR A 82 -17.00 11.85 -15.82
CA THR A 82 -18.05 11.43 -16.76
C THR A 82 -19.11 10.53 -16.14
N GLU A 83 -18.83 9.93 -14.99
CA GLU A 83 -19.69 8.98 -14.31
C GLU A 83 -20.05 9.46 -12.90
N ASP A 84 -21.17 8.98 -12.35
CA ASP A 84 -21.65 9.27 -10.99
C ASP A 84 -20.85 8.48 -9.93
N ILE A 85 -19.53 8.56 -10.00
CA ILE A 85 -18.58 7.87 -9.13
C ILE A 85 -17.71 8.91 -8.41
N PHE A 86 -17.31 8.60 -7.19
CA PHE A 86 -16.27 9.31 -6.46
C PHE A 86 -15.32 8.30 -5.82
N VAL A 87 -14.00 8.51 -5.94
CA VAL A 87 -13.01 7.63 -5.31
C VAL A 87 -12.28 8.34 -4.16
N CYS A 88 -12.35 7.74 -2.98
CA CYS A 88 -11.58 8.16 -1.80
C CYS A 88 -10.64 7.05 -1.37
N TYR A 89 -9.53 7.42 -0.75
CA TYR A 89 -8.49 6.45 -0.44
C TYR A 89 -7.68 6.76 0.81
N TYR A 90 -7.09 5.73 1.38
CA TYR A 90 -6.11 5.84 2.45
C TYR A 90 -5.08 4.70 2.39
N PHE A 91 -3.83 5.01 2.72
CA PHE A 91 -2.72 4.06 2.71
C PHE A 91 -2.20 3.89 4.14
N PHE A 92 -2.42 2.70 4.73
CA PHE A 92 -1.92 2.41 6.06
C PHE A 92 -0.42 2.12 6.05
N GLU A 93 0.32 2.78 6.93
CA GLU A 93 1.77 2.68 6.99
C GLU A 93 2.26 2.51 8.43
N LYS A 94 2.79 1.32 8.75
CA LYS A 94 3.23 0.98 10.11
C LYS A 94 4.37 1.87 10.63
N SER A 95 5.27 2.31 9.74
CA SER A 95 6.44 3.14 10.10
C SER A 95 6.07 4.54 10.58
N VAL A 96 4.85 4.98 10.31
CA VAL A 96 4.40 6.35 10.56
C VAL A 96 3.29 6.29 11.59
N ALA A 97 3.57 6.79 12.81
CA ALA A 97 2.68 6.64 13.97
C ALA A 97 1.25 7.14 13.74
N TYR A 98 1.06 8.06 12.80
CA TYR A 98 -0.22 8.67 12.47
C TYR A 98 -0.87 8.04 11.21
N ARG A 99 -0.25 7.03 10.57
CA ARG A 99 -0.81 6.31 9.42
C ARG A 99 -1.27 4.89 9.74
N LYS A 100 -1.49 4.60 11.01
CA LYS A 100 -1.87 3.27 11.50
C LYS A 100 -3.24 3.23 12.20
N ASN A 101 -3.84 4.39 12.47
CA ASN A 101 -5.08 4.50 13.24
C ASN A 101 -6.30 4.58 12.31
N LEU A 102 -7.39 3.91 12.67
CA LEU A 102 -8.64 3.93 11.90
C LEU A 102 -9.32 5.30 11.93
N SER A 103 -9.32 6.00 13.06
CA SER A 103 -9.87 7.35 13.17
C SER A 103 -9.25 8.33 12.18
N MET A 104 -7.95 8.20 11.93
CA MET A 104 -7.22 9.03 10.97
C MET A 104 -7.58 8.68 9.52
N ALA A 105 -7.68 7.38 9.21
CA ALA A 105 -8.18 6.93 7.92
C ALA A 105 -9.58 7.50 7.65
N LEU A 106 -10.49 7.42 8.63
CA LEU A 106 -11.85 7.94 8.49
C LEU A 106 -11.89 9.46 8.35
N CYS A 107 -11.08 10.20 9.11
CA CYS A 107 -10.93 11.65 8.90
C CYS A 107 -10.50 11.97 7.46
N ALA A 108 -9.54 11.21 6.91
CA ALA A 108 -9.08 11.39 5.54
C ALA A 108 -10.15 11.06 4.48
N LEU A 109 -10.92 10.00 4.68
CA LEU A 109 -12.01 9.63 3.78
C LEU A 109 -13.14 10.67 3.81
N ILE A 110 -13.56 11.10 5.01
CA ILE A 110 -14.58 12.14 5.19
C ILE A 110 -14.11 13.44 4.54
N HIS A 111 -12.88 13.86 4.81
CA HIS A 111 -12.31 15.07 4.21
C HIS A 111 -12.36 15.02 2.67
N GLN A 112 -11.96 13.90 2.06
CA GLN A 112 -12.02 13.73 0.61
C GLN A 112 -13.44 13.86 0.06
N VAL A 113 -14.40 13.15 0.64
CA VAL A 113 -15.81 13.18 0.20
C VAL A 113 -16.40 14.58 0.32
N VAL A 114 -16.13 15.25 1.44
CA VAL A 114 -16.68 16.58 1.72
C VAL A 114 -16.03 17.66 0.85
N MET A 115 -14.72 17.59 0.60
CA MET A 115 -14.03 18.55 -0.26
C MET A 115 -14.64 18.59 -1.67
N GLU A 116 -15.06 17.44 -2.19
CA GLU A 116 -15.68 17.35 -3.51
C GLU A 116 -17.18 17.72 -3.49
N HIS A 117 -17.88 17.46 -2.38
CA HIS A 117 -19.35 17.53 -2.27
C HIS A 117 -19.83 18.44 -1.13
N GLY A 118 -19.14 19.56 -0.91
CA GLY A 118 -19.35 20.46 0.23
C GLY A 118 -20.79 20.95 0.40
N ASP A 119 -21.47 21.26 -0.71
CA ASP A 119 -22.84 21.80 -0.67
C ASP A 119 -23.85 20.78 -0.11
N SER A 120 -23.74 19.52 -0.54
CA SER A 120 -24.63 18.42 -0.13
C SER A 120 -24.36 17.91 1.29
N THR A 121 -23.16 18.17 1.82
CA THR A 121 -22.70 17.67 3.13
C THR A 121 -22.75 18.72 4.24
N SER A 122 -23.13 19.96 3.93
CA SER A 122 -23.14 21.13 4.83
C SER A 122 -23.86 20.88 6.16
N ASN A 123 -25.06 20.28 6.14
CA ASN A 123 -25.80 19.95 7.37
C ASN A 123 -25.07 18.91 8.24
N LEU A 124 -24.41 17.92 7.63
CA LEU A 124 -23.69 16.87 8.35
C LEU A 124 -22.41 17.40 9.01
N LEU A 125 -21.75 18.34 8.34
CA LEU A 125 -20.62 19.06 8.91
C LEU A 125 -21.04 19.98 10.04
N SER A 126 -22.28 20.49 10.03
CA SER A 126 -22.82 21.28 11.14
C SER A 126 -23.02 20.43 12.39
N ASP A 127 -23.49 19.18 12.26
CA ASP A 127 -23.58 18.22 13.37
C ASP A 127 -22.20 17.86 13.94
N LEU A 128 -21.22 17.65 13.06
CA LEU A 128 -19.84 17.37 13.45
C LEU A 128 -19.20 18.59 14.13
N SER A 129 -19.42 19.79 13.58
CA SER A 129 -19.01 21.08 14.14
C SER A 129 -19.54 21.25 15.57
N GLN A 130 -20.83 21.00 15.77
CA GLN A 130 -21.46 21.07 17.09
C GLN A 130 -20.86 20.05 18.06
N SER A 131 -20.61 18.82 17.58
CA SER A 131 -19.98 17.78 18.40
C SER A 131 -18.56 18.16 18.83
N ILE A 132 -17.76 18.72 17.92
CA ILE A 132 -16.42 19.23 18.22
C ILE A 132 -16.49 20.40 19.20
N HIS A 133 -17.48 21.29 19.06
CA HIS A 133 -17.65 22.42 19.96
C HIS A 133 -18.01 21.99 21.40
N LEU A 134 -18.86 20.97 21.55
CA LEU A 134 -19.35 20.50 22.85
C LEU A 134 -18.38 19.57 23.57
N ILE A 135 -17.72 18.67 22.83
CA ILE A 135 -16.94 17.55 23.39
C ILE A 135 -15.44 17.73 23.14
N GLY A 136 -15.06 18.67 22.26
CA GLY A 136 -13.68 18.90 21.84
C GLY A 136 -13.22 17.96 20.72
N ASP A 137 -11.93 18.06 20.39
CA ASP A 137 -11.33 17.33 19.25
C ASP A 137 -11.24 15.82 19.45
N GLY A 138 -11.49 15.32 20.67
CA GLY A 138 -11.57 13.89 20.97
C GLY A 138 -12.69 13.16 20.21
N VAL A 139 -13.65 13.88 19.63
CA VAL A 139 -14.64 13.28 18.70
C VAL A 139 -13.97 12.73 17.44
N LEU A 140 -12.88 13.36 16.99
CA LEU A 140 -12.10 12.92 15.82
C LEU A 140 -11.17 11.73 16.13
N GLU A 141 -11.23 11.21 17.35
CA GLU A 141 -10.47 10.03 17.78
C GLU A 141 -11.38 8.81 18.02
N GLN A 142 -12.68 8.93 17.70
CA GLN A 142 -13.68 7.88 17.92
C GLN A 142 -14.08 7.21 16.59
N PRO A 143 -13.52 6.03 16.25
CA PRO A 143 -13.72 5.41 14.94
C PRO A 143 -15.19 5.13 14.63
N ILE A 144 -15.96 4.59 15.58
CA ILE A 144 -17.40 4.33 15.40
C ILE A 144 -18.17 5.59 15.02
N ARG A 145 -17.88 6.73 15.67
CA ARG A 145 -18.55 8.00 15.35
C ARG A 145 -18.16 8.50 13.97
N LEU A 146 -16.86 8.48 13.66
CA LEU A 146 -16.37 8.89 12.36
C LEU A 146 -16.89 7.99 11.23
N TRP A 147 -17.05 6.70 11.49
CA TRP A 147 -17.64 5.75 10.55
C TRP A 147 -19.08 6.12 10.22
N ASN A 148 -19.88 6.48 11.23
CA ASN A 148 -21.24 6.97 11.02
C ASN A 148 -21.27 8.30 10.24
N VAL A 149 -20.32 9.19 10.49
CA VAL A 149 -20.18 10.43 9.69
C VAL A 149 -19.82 10.09 8.25
N PHE A 150 -18.83 9.23 8.03
CA PHE A 150 -18.42 8.76 6.70
C PHE A 150 -19.60 8.14 5.94
N ARG A 151 -20.41 7.30 6.61
CA ARG A 151 -21.62 6.75 6.03
C ARG A 151 -22.56 7.85 5.58
N LYS A 152 -22.98 8.75 6.48
CA LYS A 152 -23.91 9.85 6.20
C LYS A 152 -23.43 10.76 5.06
N VAL A 153 -22.15 11.15 5.05
CA VAL A 153 -21.61 12.00 3.98
C VAL A 153 -21.64 11.25 2.65
N SER A 154 -21.32 9.95 2.64
CA SER A 154 -21.40 9.12 1.44
C SER A 154 -22.83 9.04 0.89
N GLU A 155 -23.85 8.85 1.74
CA GLU A 155 -25.26 8.81 1.28
C GLU A 155 -25.72 10.17 0.73
N SER A 156 -25.24 11.28 1.32
CA SER A 156 -25.64 12.63 0.88
C SER A 156 -25.09 13.04 -0.49
N THR A 157 -24.04 12.36 -0.98
CA THR A 157 -23.46 12.67 -2.29
C THR A 157 -24.35 12.28 -3.47
N GLY A 158 -25.21 11.27 -3.30
CA GLY A 158 -25.95 10.64 -4.40
C GLY A 158 -25.08 9.86 -5.41
N LYS A 159 -23.75 9.84 -5.24
CA LYS A 159 -22.79 9.14 -6.10
C LYS A 159 -22.44 7.75 -5.55
N GLN A 160 -21.88 6.90 -6.40
CA GLN A 160 -21.21 5.69 -5.96
C GLN A 160 -19.81 6.03 -5.43
N ILE A 161 -19.54 5.68 -4.18
CA ILE A 161 -18.24 5.90 -3.54
C ILE A 161 -17.39 4.63 -3.67
N ILE A 162 -16.20 4.75 -4.25
CA ILE A 162 -15.18 3.71 -4.24
C ILE A 162 -14.17 4.06 -3.14
N CYS A 163 -14.16 3.28 -2.06
CA CYS A 163 -13.24 3.45 -0.94
C CYS A 163 -12.06 2.48 -1.07
N VAL A 164 -10.86 3.02 -1.26
CA VAL A 164 -9.63 2.23 -1.44
C VAL A 164 -8.77 2.30 -0.17
N LEU A 165 -8.62 1.18 0.53
CA LEU A 165 -7.77 1.07 1.73
C LEU A 165 -6.62 0.11 1.48
N ASP A 166 -5.40 0.66 1.46
CA ASP A 166 -4.18 -0.12 1.23
C ASP A 166 -3.52 -0.55 2.55
N ALA A 167 -3.00 -1.78 2.57
CA ALA A 167 -2.19 -2.36 3.62
C ALA A 167 -2.87 -2.44 5.00
N LEU A 168 -4.12 -2.94 5.03
CA LEU A 168 -4.95 -3.10 6.24
C LEU A 168 -4.24 -3.80 7.40
N ASN A 169 -3.31 -4.72 7.12
CA ASN A 169 -2.48 -5.38 8.14
C ASN A 169 -1.59 -4.41 8.96
N ASN A 170 -1.48 -3.14 8.56
CA ASN A 170 -0.80 -2.08 9.29
C ASN A 170 -1.75 -1.22 10.15
N CYS A 171 -3.07 -1.46 10.08
CA CYS A 171 -4.06 -0.80 10.91
C CYS A 171 -3.99 -1.37 12.34
N GLU A 172 -3.81 -0.52 13.36
CA GLU A 172 -3.83 -0.92 14.77
C GLU A 172 -5.23 -1.35 15.20
N ASP A 173 -6.26 -0.70 14.66
CA ASP A 173 -7.67 -0.94 14.93
C ASP A 173 -8.30 -1.89 13.88
N LEU A 174 -7.52 -2.85 13.37
CA LEU A 174 -7.96 -3.72 12.27
C LEU A 174 -9.24 -4.50 12.62
N ILE A 175 -9.36 -5.01 13.85
CA ILE A 175 -10.54 -5.78 14.28
C ILE A 175 -11.78 -4.89 14.22
N GLU A 176 -11.71 -3.67 14.78
CA GLU A 176 -12.81 -2.71 14.76
C GLU A 176 -13.18 -2.33 13.32
N LEU A 177 -12.20 -2.12 12.44
CA LEU A 177 -12.46 -1.88 11.02
C LEU A 177 -13.18 -3.06 10.36
N LEU A 178 -12.77 -4.30 10.64
CA LEU A 178 -13.42 -5.48 10.09
C LEU A 178 -14.85 -5.65 10.64
N GLU A 179 -15.09 -5.35 11.91
CA GLU A 179 -16.42 -5.35 12.51
C GLU A 179 -17.33 -4.29 11.88
N LEU A 180 -16.84 -3.07 11.67
CA LEU A 180 -17.58 -2.00 10.98
C LEU A 180 -17.85 -2.36 9.50
N LEU A 181 -16.84 -2.94 8.86
CA LEU A 181 -16.95 -3.60 7.56
C LEU A 181 -17.73 -4.91 7.64
N ALA A 182 -18.43 -5.28 8.72
CA ALA A 182 -19.34 -6.42 8.74
C ALA A 182 -20.75 -6.02 9.13
N SER A 183 -20.85 -5.18 10.17
CA SER A 183 -22.11 -4.67 10.71
C SER A 183 -22.89 -3.85 9.71
N ASP A 184 -22.18 -3.16 8.82
CA ASP A 184 -22.82 -2.26 7.89
C ASP A 184 -23.34 -3.03 6.69
N ALA A 185 -24.65 -3.19 6.67
CA ALA A 185 -25.35 -3.48 5.45
C ALA A 185 -25.27 -2.21 4.60
N TRP A 186 -24.25 -2.10 3.74
CA TRP A 186 -24.13 -1.08 2.68
C TRP A 186 -25.22 -1.27 1.59
N THR A 187 -26.39 -1.80 1.99
CA THR A 187 -27.42 -2.43 1.16
C THR A 187 -28.68 -1.57 1.05
N SER A 188 -28.61 -0.31 1.51
CA SER A 188 -29.66 0.67 1.26
C SER A 188 -29.57 1.16 -0.19
N GLU A 189 -30.71 1.30 -0.88
CA GLU A 189 -30.78 1.87 -2.25
C GLU A 189 -30.08 3.23 -2.37
N LYS A 190 -29.85 3.93 -1.24
CA LYS A 190 -29.24 5.25 -1.15
C LYS A 190 -27.73 5.22 -0.91
N ILE A 191 -27.15 4.09 -0.48
CA ILE A 191 -25.73 4.01 -0.11
C ILE A 191 -25.02 3.06 -1.06
N LYS A 192 -24.27 3.62 -2.01
CA LYS A 192 -23.49 2.86 -3.00
C LYS A 192 -22.02 2.97 -2.67
N VAL A 193 -21.56 2.28 -1.63
CA VAL A 193 -20.14 2.29 -1.25
C VAL A 193 -19.52 0.93 -1.56
N LYS A 194 -18.43 0.94 -2.33
CA LYS A 194 -17.56 -0.23 -2.54
C LYS A 194 -16.26 -0.07 -1.80
N PHE A 195 -15.70 -1.19 -1.38
CA PHE A 195 -14.39 -1.23 -0.76
C PHE A 195 -13.42 -2.04 -1.60
N PHE A 196 -12.28 -1.44 -1.92
CA PHE A 196 -11.10 -2.13 -2.43
C PHE A 196 -10.05 -2.16 -1.32
N LEU A 197 -9.73 -3.36 -0.85
CA LEU A 197 -9.04 -3.58 0.40
C LEU A 197 -7.79 -4.42 0.13
N THR A 198 -6.59 -3.87 0.36
CA THR A 198 -5.35 -4.67 0.20
C THR A 198 -4.75 -5.06 1.54
N SER A 199 -4.25 -6.28 1.65
CA SER A 199 -3.61 -6.73 2.89
C SER A 199 -2.73 -7.98 2.71
N ARG A 200 -2.12 -8.44 3.80
CA ARG A 200 -1.56 -9.79 3.93
C ARG A 200 -2.60 -10.70 4.56
N LEU A 201 -2.66 -11.96 4.12
CA LEU A 201 -3.56 -12.96 4.71
C LEU A 201 -2.97 -13.50 6.03
N THR A 202 -3.04 -12.71 7.09
CA THR A 202 -2.47 -13.06 8.40
C THR A 202 -3.37 -12.62 9.56
N GLY A 203 -3.35 -13.37 10.66
CA GLY A 203 -4.01 -12.98 11.91
C GLY A 203 -5.52 -12.79 11.77
N ALA A 204 -6.04 -11.71 12.36
CA ALA A 204 -7.47 -11.41 12.40
C ALA A 204 -8.14 -11.38 11.01
N LEU A 205 -7.44 -10.87 9.98
CA LEU A 205 -7.99 -10.81 8.63
C LEU A 205 -8.22 -12.21 8.04
N ALA A 206 -7.29 -13.14 8.25
CA ALA A 206 -7.42 -14.50 7.75
C ALA A 206 -8.61 -15.23 8.39
N TRP A 207 -8.84 -15.00 9.69
CA TRP A 207 -10.02 -15.53 10.37
C TRP A 207 -11.30 -14.92 9.81
N PHE A 208 -11.34 -13.60 9.64
CA PHE A 208 -12.52 -12.87 9.18
C PHE A 208 -12.92 -13.22 7.74
N ILE A 209 -11.95 -13.31 6.82
CA ILE A 209 -12.21 -13.62 5.41
C ILE A 209 -12.62 -15.08 5.19
N ASN A 210 -12.10 -16.00 6.02
CA ASN A 210 -12.40 -17.43 5.91
C ASN A 210 -13.56 -17.87 6.81
N HIS A 211 -14.23 -16.95 7.49
CA HIS A 211 -15.34 -17.28 8.36
C HIS A 211 -16.48 -17.91 7.54
N PRO A 212 -17.08 -19.03 7.97
CA PRO A 212 -18.17 -19.68 7.24
C PRO A 212 -19.36 -18.75 6.99
N ASP A 213 -19.69 -17.94 8.00
CA ASP A 213 -20.78 -16.96 7.96
C ASP A 213 -20.39 -15.60 7.37
N LYS A 214 -19.32 -15.53 6.56
CA LYS A 214 -18.94 -14.27 5.91
C LYS A 214 -20.07 -13.77 4.99
N PRO A 215 -20.34 -12.46 4.92
CA PRO A 215 -21.34 -11.91 4.01
C PRO A 215 -21.06 -12.26 2.55
N SER A 216 -22.14 -12.41 1.76
CA SER A 216 -22.06 -12.78 0.35
C SER A 216 -21.32 -11.76 -0.53
N GLU A 217 -21.29 -10.52 -0.07
CA GLU A 217 -20.67 -9.34 -0.67
C GLU A 217 -19.13 -9.34 -0.50
N TYR A 218 -18.58 -10.35 0.19
CA TYR A 218 -17.15 -10.45 0.47
C TYR A 218 -16.46 -11.25 -0.61
N ARG A 219 -15.79 -10.52 -1.48
CA ARG A 219 -14.96 -11.05 -2.54
C ARG A 219 -13.51 -11.08 -2.10
N VAL A 220 -12.82 -12.16 -2.46
CA VAL A 220 -11.42 -12.37 -2.09
C VAL A 220 -10.67 -12.75 -3.33
N ILE A 221 -9.54 -12.08 -3.56
CA ILE A 221 -8.55 -12.45 -4.56
C ILE A 221 -7.26 -12.69 -3.80
N ASP A 222 -6.78 -13.94 -3.79
CA ASP A 222 -5.46 -14.26 -3.29
C ASP A 222 -4.46 -14.24 -4.43
N ALA A 223 -3.56 -13.26 -4.41
CA ALA A 223 -2.47 -13.16 -5.38
C ALA A 223 -1.51 -14.36 -5.29
N ASN A 224 -1.53 -15.09 -4.17
CA ASN A 224 -0.75 -16.30 -3.95
C ASN A 224 -1.45 -17.57 -4.47
N ASP A 225 -2.66 -17.48 -5.01
CA ASP A 225 -3.27 -18.60 -5.74
C ASP A 225 -2.41 -18.97 -6.96
N GLU A 226 -2.24 -20.26 -7.26
CA GLU A 226 -1.35 -20.72 -8.35
C GLU A 226 -1.67 -20.08 -9.70
N GLY A 227 -2.96 -19.89 -10.01
CA GLY A 227 -3.38 -19.20 -11.24
C GLY A 227 -3.00 -17.71 -11.28
N ASN A 228 -3.13 -17.01 -10.16
CA ASN A 228 -2.76 -15.59 -10.07
C ASN A 228 -1.23 -15.42 -10.03
N LYS A 229 -0.52 -16.28 -9.31
CA LYS A 229 0.95 -16.32 -9.25
C LYS A 229 1.57 -16.41 -10.63
N GLU A 230 1.09 -17.32 -11.49
CA GLU A 230 1.67 -17.50 -12.82
C GLU A 230 1.43 -16.27 -13.71
N LYS A 231 0.24 -15.66 -13.64
CA LYS A 231 -0.04 -14.40 -14.36
C LYS A 231 0.87 -13.27 -13.90
N ILE A 232 1.00 -13.09 -12.58
CA ILE A 232 1.89 -12.07 -11.97
C ILE A 232 3.35 -12.32 -12.39
N ARG A 233 3.76 -13.59 -12.45
CA ARG A 233 5.11 -13.97 -12.84
C ARG A 233 5.42 -13.58 -14.29
N GLU A 234 4.49 -13.81 -15.21
CA GLU A 234 4.65 -13.38 -16.61
C GLU A 234 4.60 -11.84 -16.73
N GLU A 235 3.81 -11.12 -15.92
CA GLU A 235 3.89 -9.66 -15.85
C GLU A 235 5.27 -9.17 -15.37
N ILE A 236 5.84 -9.80 -14.34
CA ILE A 236 7.19 -9.48 -13.82
C ILE A 236 8.25 -9.68 -14.91
N LYS A 237 8.12 -10.70 -15.76
CA LYS A 237 9.00 -10.91 -16.92
C LYS A 237 8.91 -9.76 -17.92
N GLY A 238 7.70 -9.27 -18.20
CA GLY A 238 7.46 -8.09 -19.03
C GLY A 238 8.09 -6.82 -18.43
N PHE A 239 7.88 -6.62 -17.13
CA PHE A 239 8.51 -5.55 -16.34
C PHE A 239 10.04 -5.59 -16.43
N LEU A 240 10.65 -6.75 -16.20
CA LEU A 240 12.09 -6.95 -16.31
C LEU A 240 12.60 -6.59 -17.71
N ARG A 241 11.96 -7.12 -18.76
CA ARG A 241 12.35 -6.85 -20.16
C ARG A 241 12.36 -5.37 -20.47
N LYS A 242 11.28 -4.66 -20.13
CA LYS A 242 11.15 -3.23 -20.42
C LYS A 242 12.13 -2.41 -19.57
N ARG A 243 12.38 -2.77 -18.31
CA ARG A 243 13.31 -2.02 -17.43
C ARG A 243 14.79 -2.25 -17.73
N VAL A 244 15.11 -3.41 -18.30
CA VAL A 244 16.42 -3.70 -18.90
C VAL A 244 16.60 -2.92 -20.22
N SER A 245 15.55 -2.84 -21.05
CA SER A 245 15.61 -2.17 -22.36
C SER A 245 15.43 -0.64 -22.29
N GLY A 246 14.96 -0.10 -21.16
CA GLY A 246 14.64 1.31 -20.96
C GLY A 246 15.87 2.22 -20.83
N HIS A 247 15.78 3.42 -21.44
CA HIS A 247 16.89 4.34 -21.69
C HIS A 247 17.59 4.88 -20.42
N ALA A 248 16.93 4.91 -19.26
CA ALA A 248 17.55 5.36 -18.00
C ALA A 248 18.66 4.42 -17.49
N ASN A 249 18.67 3.15 -17.94
CA ASN A 249 19.73 2.17 -17.66
C ASN A 249 20.66 1.95 -18.86
N MET A 250 20.59 2.74 -19.95
CA MET A 250 21.45 2.56 -21.14
C MET A 250 22.95 2.59 -20.83
N GLN A 251 23.36 3.25 -19.74
CA GLN A 251 24.77 3.23 -19.32
C GLN A 251 25.26 1.85 -18.83
N LEU A 252 24.37 0.88 -18.61
CA LEU A 252 24.70 -0.50 -18.25
C LEU A 252 24.72 -1.45 -19.43
N TYR A 253 23.98 -1.13 -20.49
CA TYR A 253 23.70 -2.06 -21.60
C TYR A 253 24.39 -1.71 -22.91
N ASN A 254 25.38 -0.81 -22.91
CA ASN A 254 26.34 -0.65 -24.02
C ASN A 254 27.13 -1.94 -24.37
N ILE A 255 26.78 -3.09 -23.77
CA ILE A 255 27.50 -4.35 -23.85
C ILE A 255 26.57 -5.54 -24.21
N ALA A 256 25.24 -5.38 -24.24
CA ALA A 256 24.34 -6.52 -24.43
C ALA A 256 23.50 -6.41 -25.72
N SER A 257 23.72 -7.35 -26.64
CA SER A 257 22.84 -7.59 -27.80
C SER A 257 21.40 -7.91 -27.34
N PRO A 258 20.38 -7.70 -28.19
CA PRO A 258 18.99 -8.07 -27.87
C PRO A 258 18.83 -9.53 -27.41
N ASN A 259 19.64 -10.44 -27.95
CA ASN A 259 19.66 -11.85 -27.55
C ASN A 259 20.16 -12.05 -26.12
N GLU A 260 21.19 -11.30 -25.69
CA GLU A 260 21.72 -11.37 -24.33
C GLU A 260 20.72 -10.80 -23.31
N ILE A 261 20.02 -9.72 -23.66
CA ILE A 261 18.92 -9.18 -22.85
C ILE A 261 17.79 -10.21 -22.71
N SER A 262 17.39 -10.85 -23.81
CA SER A 262 16.38 -11.90 -23.76
C SER A 262 16.83 -13.08 -22.90
N THR A 263 18.09 -13.50 -23.04
CA THR A 263 18.66 -14.60 -22.24
C THR A 263 18.69 -14.23 -20.76
N LEU A 264 19.11 -13.00 -20.43
CA LEU A 264 19.12 -12.47 -19.08
C LEU A 264 17.73 -12.50 -18.44
N VAL A 265 16.72 -11.99 -19.13
CA VAL A 265 15.34 -11.95 -18.64
C VAL A 265 14.81 -13.38 -18.44
N ASN A 266 15.09 -14.29 -19.37
CA ASN A 266 14.69 -15.69 -19.24
C ASN A 266 15.39 -16.38 -18.06
N ASP A 267 16.69 -16.17 -17.89
CA ASP A 267 17.45 -16.72 -16.76
C ASP A 267 16.92 -16.18 -15.43
N LEU A 268 16.59 -14.89 -15.34
CA LEU A 268 15.97 -14.30 -14.14
C LEU A 268 14.59 -14.89 -13.86
N HIS A 269 13.77 -15.04 -14.90
CA HIS A 269 12.44 -15.61 -14.79
C HIS A 269 12.45 -17.08 -14.36
N GLN A 270 13.40 -17.87 -14.87
CA GLN A 270 13.55 -19.29 -14.54
C GLN A 270 14.18 -19.51 -13.16
N ASN A 271 15.18 -18.71 -12.78
CA ASN A 271 15.87 -18.87 -11.49
C ASN A 271 15.02 -18.38 -10.30
N GLY A 272 14.14 -17.40 -10.51
CA GLY A 272 13.29 -16.86 -9.45
C GLY A 272 12.02 -17.67 -9.20
N LYS A 273 12.10 -18.69 -8.34
CA LYS A 273 10.93 -19.50 -7.91
C LYS A 273 9.87 -18.68 -7.13
N ALA A 274 10.28 -17.55 -6.55
CA ALA A 274 9.42 -16.62 -5.81
C ALA A 274 9.64 -15.18 -6.32
N THR A 275 9.43 -14.98 -7.62
CA THR A 275 9.66 -13.71 -8.30
C THR A 275 8.61 -12.70 -7.83
N THR A 276 9.05 -11.71 -7.04
CA THR A 276 8.25 -10.54 -6.67
C THR A 276 8.76 -9.32 -7.43
N TYR A 277 7.94 -8.29 -7.59
CA TYR A 277 8.39 -7.02 -8.19
C TYR A 277 9.56 -6.41 -7.41
N LEU A 278 9.55 -6.53 -6.09
CA LEU A 278 10.66 -6.08 -5.24
C LEU A 278 11.95 -6.85 -5.52
N TRP A 279 11.89 -8.18 -5.64
CA TRP A 279 13.06 -8.98 -5.99
C TRP A 279 13.64 -8.57 -7.34
N ALA A 280 12.78 -8.37 -8.35
CA ALA A 280 13.18 -7.92 -9.68
C ALA A 280 13.88 -6.55 -9.62
N ASP A 281 13.31 -5.58 -8.90
CA ASP A 281 13.90 -4.24 -8.76
C ASP A 281 15.24 -4.27 -8.01
N LEU A 282 15.37 -5.06 -6.94
CA LEU A 282 16.64 -5.22 -6.21
C LEU A 282 17.74 -5.83 -7.09
N ILE A 283 17.40 -6.80 -7.93
CA ILE A 283 18.33 -7.37 -8.91
C ILE A 283 18.78 -6.33 -9.91
N LEU A 284 17.82 -5.63 -10.52
CA LEU A 284 18.14 -4.61 -11.49
C LEU A 284 19.04 -3.54 -10.86
N LYS A 285 18.77 -3.12 -9.61
CA LYS A 285 19.65 -2.21 -8.86
C LYS A 285 21.06 -2.77 -8.61
N ASP A 286 21.20 -4.05 -8.23
CA ASP A 286 22.54 -4.67 -8.08
C ASP A 286 23.28 -4.68 -9.41
N LEU A 287 22.63 -5.17 -10.47
CA LEU A 287 23.19 -5.20 -11.83
C LEU A 287 23.55 -3.78 -12.30
N SER A 288 22.75 -2.78 -11.92
CA SER A 288 22.99 -1.36 -12.21
C SER A 288 24.15 -0.72 -11.43
N SER A 289 24.71 -1.40 -10.42
CA SER A 289 25.72 -0.81 -9.56
C SER A 289 27.03 -0.51 -10.31
N PRO A 290 27.80 0.53 -9.90
CA PRO A 290 29.09 0.86 -10.52
C PRO A 290 30.08 -0.30 -10.58
N ARG A 291 29.99 -1.25 -9.64
CA ARG A 291 30.86 -2.45 -9.58
C ARG A 291 30.62 -3.39 -10.77
N ASN A 292 29.40 -3.39 -11.31
CA ASN A 292 28.99 -4.30 -12.36
C ASN A 292 29.07 -3.67 -13.77
N ARG A 293 29.16 -2.34 -13.88
CA ARG A 293 29.25 -1.61 -15.17
C ARG A 293 30.42 -2.01 -16.06
N ARG A 294 31.50 -2.56 -15.47
CA ARG A 294 32.72 -2.97 -16.20
C ARG A 294 32.78 -4.47 -16.49
N LEU A 295 31.74 -5.23 -16.13
CA LEU A 295 31.70 -6.66 -16.38
C LEU A 295 31.37 -6.95 -17.84
N LEU A 296 32.08 -7.91 -18.43
CA LEU A 296 31.70 -8.51 -19.70
C LEU A 296 30.33 -9.20 -19.59
N SER A 297 29.55 -9.23 -20.66
CA SER A 297 28.21 -9.82 -20.72
C SER A 297 28.18 -11.27 -20.22
N SER A 298 29.21 -12.06 -20.53
CA SER A 298 29.33 -13.44 -20.04
C SER A 298 29.50 -13.54 -18.52
N LYS A 299 30.24 -12.61 -17.90
CA LYS A 299 30.39 -12.53 -16.43
C LYS A 299 29.11 -12.02 -15.77
N LEU A 300 28.38 -11.13 -16.44
CA LEU A 300 27.08 -10.63 -15.99
C LEU A 300 26.04 -11.75 -15.98
N LEU A 301 25.90 -12.50 -17.08
CA LEU A 301 25.00 -13.65 -17.19
C LEU A 301 25.33 -14.73 -16.14
N ARG A 302 26.61 -15.03 -15.92
CA ARG A 302 27.02 -15.97 -14.85
C ARG A 302 26.59 -15.47 -13.46
N ARG A 303 26.71 -14.16 -13.20
CA ARG A 303 26.30 -13.55 -11.93
C ARG A 303 24.79 -13.60 -11.73
N VAL A 304 24.03 -13.47 -12.81
CA VAL A 304 22.56 -13.59 -12.81
C VAL A 304 22.12 -15.02 -12.53
N ARG A 305 22.76 -16.00 -13.15
CA ARG A 305 22.52 -17.42 -12.85
C ARG A 305 22.91 -17.80 -11.43
N ALA A 306 23.92 -17.15 -10.88
CA ALA A 306 24.32 -17.29 -9.49
C ALA A 306 23.51 -16.40 -8.54
N PHE A 307 22.57 -15.59 -9.05
CA PHE A 307 21.82 -14.67 -8.22
C PHE A 307 20.78 -15.43 -7.40
N PRO A 308 20.60 -15.08 -6.12
CA PRO A 308 19.68 -15.81 -5.27
C PRO A 308 18.24 -15.85 -5.79
N SER A 309 17.63 -17.04 -5.75
CA SER A 309 16.29 -17.34 -6.29
C SER A 309 15.12 -16.87 -5.44
N SER A 310 15.38 -16.37 -4.23
CA SER A 310 14.38 -15.89 -3.28
C SER A 310 14.78 -14.56 -2.66
N LEU A 311 13.79 -13.75 -2.27
CA LEU A 311 14.02 -12.47 -1.60
C LEU A 311 14.85 -12.61 -0.32
N ASN A 312 14.62 -13.65 0.49
CA ASN A 312 15.42 -13.94 1.69
C ASN A 312 16.89 -14.16 1.36
N SER A 313 17.17 -14.90 0.28
CA SER A 313 18.54 -15.14 -0.16
C SER A 313 19.20 -13.88 -0.74
N VAL A 314 18.41 -12.96 -1.34
CA VAL A 314 18.88 -11.62 -1.72
C VAL A 314 19.31 -10.82 -0.50
N TYR A 315 18.47 -10.78 0.54
CA TYR A 315 18.83 -10.11 1.79
C TYR A 315 20.06 -10.75 2.45
N ALA A 316 20.14 -12.08 2.49
CA ALA A 316 21.31 -12.78 3.04
C ALA A 316 22.60 -12.38 2.30
N LYS A 317 22.56 -12.29 0.97
CA LYS A 317 23.68 -11.82 0.16
C LYS A 317 24.05 -10.37 0.49
N MET A 318 23.06 -9.46 0.51
CA MET A 318 23.30 -8.06 0.86
C MET A 318 23.96 -7.93 2.24
N LEU A 319 23.48 -8.69 3.23
CA LEU A 319 24.05 -8.71 4.58
C LEU A 319 25.47 -9.28 4.63
N SER A 320 25.78 -10.28 3.80
CA SER A 320 27.13 -10.86 3.71
C SER A 320 28.18 -9.92 3.12
N GLU A 321 27.76 -8.93 2.33
CA GLU A 321 28.65 -7.95 1.70
C GLU A 321 28.90 -6.71 2.57
N VAL A 322 28.27 -6.61 3.75
CA VAL A 322 28.42 -5.45 4.63
C VAL A 322 29.74 -5.50 5.39
N GLY A 323 30.53 -4.43 5.32
CA GLY A 323 31.87 -4.39 5.92
C GLY A 323 31.93 -4.41 7.45
N ARG A 324 30.80 -4.23 8.15
CA ARG A 324 30.71 -4.23 9.63
C ARG A 324 29.48 -5.03 10.10
N PRO A 325 29.50 -6.37 10.02
CA PRO A 325 28.34 -7.20 10.27
C PRO A 325 27.76 -7.02 11.69
N GLU A 326 28.61 -6.83 12.70
CA GLU A 326 28.14 -6.62 14.09
C GLU A 326 27.34 -5.32 14.25
N VAL A 327 27.86 -4.21 13.71
CA VAL A 327 27.15 -2.91 13.76
C VAL A 327 25.84 -3.01 12.97
N THR A 328 25.85 -3.67 11.82
CA THR A 328 24.64 -3.90 11.02
C THR A 328 23.62 -4.75 11.78
N ARG A 329 24.05 -5.82 12.43
CA ARG A 329 23.18 -6.65 13.27
C ARG A 329 22.57 -5.84 14.40
N SER A 330 23.38 -5.05 15.12
CA SER A 330 22.87 -4.16 16.18
C SER A 330 21.84 -3.16 15.64
N LEU A 331 22.14 -2.49 14.52
CA LEU A 331 21.21 -1.54 13.90
C LEU A 331 19.91 -2.20 13.45
N LEU A 332 19.95 -3.40 12.87
CA LEU A 332 18.76 -4.14 12.47
C LEU A 332 17.93 -4.59 13.67
N LEU A 333 18.57 -5.03 14.75
CA LEU A 333 17.89 -5.38 16.01
C LEU A 333 17.23 -4.15 16.63
N ILE A 334 17.91 -3.00 16.62
CA ILE A 334 17.33 -1.74 17.10
C ILE A 334 16.17 -1.32 16.21
N ALA A 335 16.31 -1.39 14.88
CA ALA A 335 15.22 -1.09 13.96
C ALA A 335 14.02 -2.02 14.13
N LEU A 336 14.25 -3.30 14.45
CA LEU A 336 13.19 -4.27 14.73
C LEU A 336 12.48 -3.98 16.06
N ALA A 337 13.22 -3.55 17.07
CA ALA A 337 12.70 -3.26 18.40
C ALA A 337 12.11 -1.84 18.53
N ALA A 338 12.46 -0.92 17.63
CA ALA A 338 12.00 0.45 17.66
C ALA A 338 10.47 0.53 17.47
N ARG A 339 9.81 1.36 18.29
CA ARG A 339 8.35 1.54 18.22
C ARG A 339 7.90 2.41 17.03
N ARG A 340 8.83 3.14 16.42
CA ARG A 340 8.61 4.01 15.26
C ARG A 340 9.81 3.99 14.32
N ALA A 341 9.63 4.52 13.11
CA ALA A 341 10.75 4.76 12.22
C ALA A 341 11.80 5.67 12.88
N LEU A 342 13.07 5.27 12.75
CA LEU A 342 14.22 6.02 13.22
C LEU A 342 14.63 7.05 12.17
N THR A 343 14.94 8.26 12.61
CA THR A 343 15.54 9.29 11.75
C THR A 343 16.99 8.94 11.42
N TRP A 344 17.53 9.54 10.36
CA TRP A 344 18.95 9.39 9.99
C TRP A 344 19.90 9.84 11.10
N SER A 345 19.54 10.88 11.84
CA SER A 345 20.30 11.35 12.99
C SER A 345 20.33 10.31 14.11
N GLU A 346 19.17 9.74 14.46
CA GLU A 346 19.06 8.70 15.48
C GLU A 346 19.84 7.44 15.08
N THR A 347 19.71 6.99 13.83
CA THR A 347 20.50 5.86 13.33
C THR A 347 22.01 6.14 13.34
N GLY A 348 22.42 7.37 13.06
CA GLY A 348 23.82 7.80 13.16
C GLY A 348 24.36 7.68 14.60
N TRP A 349 23.61 8.18 15.58
CA TRP A 349 23.95 8.07 17.00
C TRP A 349 24.01 6.62 17.49
N LEU A 350 23.02 5.81 17.11
CA LEU A 350 22.95 4.40 17.47
C LEU A 350 24.11 3.59 16.86
N SER A 351 24.51 3.92 15.62
CA SER A 351 25.68 3.32 14.96
C SER A 351 26.98 3.65 15.68
N LEU A 352 27.14 4.88 16.16
CA LEU A 352 28.29 5.31 16.96
C LEU A 352 28.32 4.63 18.34
N ALA A 353 27.17 4.56 19.02
CA ALA A 353 27.05 3.91 20.32
C ALA A 353 27.37 2.41 20.25
N SER A 354 26.84 1.72 19.21
CA SER A 354 27.13 0.31 18.94
C SER A 354 28.61 0.05 18.67
N LYS A 355 29.30 0.94 17.94
CA LYS A 355 30.76 0.84 17.70
C LYS A 355 31.59 0.94 18.97
N ASN A 356 31.12 1.70 19.96
CA ASN A 356 31.86 2.00 21.18
C ASN A 356 31.44 1.11 22.37
N GLY A 357 30.60 0.08 22.14
CA GLY A 357 30.17 -0.86 23.18
C GLY A 357 29.16 -0.30 24.17
N PHE A 358 28.51 0.83 23.88
CA PHE A 358 27.48 1.39 24.74
C PHE A 358 26.15 0.66 24.54
N ILE A 359 25.55 0.20 25.64
CA ILE A 359 24.17 -0.31 25.67
C ILE A 359 23.26 0.92 25.63
N VAL A 360 22.65 1.19 24.49
CA VAL A 360 21.62 2.24 24.39
C VAL A 360 20.32 1.68 24.95
N PRO A 361 19.71 2.29 25.99
CA PRO A 361 18.42 1.86 26.49
C PRO A 361 17.37 2.00 25.39
N LEU A 362 16.83 0.87 24.92
CA LEU A 362 15.75 0.82 23.92
C LEU A 362 14.47 1.54 24.40
N ALA A 363 14.34 1.81 25.70
CA ALA A 363 13.21 2.53 26.29
C ALA A 363 13.10 4.01 25.85
N ALA A 364 14.10 4.56 25.14
CA ALA A 364 14.10 5.95 24.70
C ALA A 364 13.53 6.19 23.29
N PHE A 365 13.16 5.16 22.52
CA PHE A 365 12.82 5.28 21.08
C PHE A 365 11.51 4.61 20.63
#